data_AF-A0A6S7IJI5-F1
#
_entry.id   AF-A0A6S7IJI5-F1
#
_cell.length_a   1.000
_cell.length_b   1.000
_cell.length_c   1.000
_cell.angle_alpha   90.00
_cell.angle_beta   90.00
_cell.angle_gamma   90.00
#
_symmetry.space_group_name_H-M   'P 1'
#
loop_
_entity.id
_entity.type
_entity.pdbx_description
1 polymer ?
#
loop_
_entity_poly.entity_id
_entity_poly.type
_entity_poly.pdbx_seq_one_letter_code
_entity_poly.pdbx_strand_id
1 'polypeptide(L)'
;MNNKLKWQDNTEALVKKGSKRLYIIRVLQRCGLPPNDLLLVYFSMVRSILECACPVWHTMLPKCLGDKIEKVQKRAFRIIYPTTDYEDALNIAQCKRLDDRCQELCAKSFKNILKPDAHLNHLLPPLREESHELDLRNNSNFTLTKCRTERFKTSFIPAMTANFNSK
;
A
#
# COMPACT_ATOMS: atom_id res chain seq x y z
N MET A 1 -13.20 -15.86 -6.89
CA MET A 1 -13.49 -14.66 -6.06
C MET A 1 -14.60 -15.04 -5.10
N ASN A 2 -14.42 -14.90 -3.79
CA ASN A 2 -15.50 -15.15 -2.84
C ASN A 2 -16.50 -13.98 -2.89
N ASN A 3 -17.80 -14.28 -2.92
CA ASN A 3 -18.90 -13.31 -3.03
C ASN A 3 -18.97 -12.31 -1.86
N LYS A 4 -18.10 -12.46 -0.86
CA LYS A 4 -17.96 -11.53 0.27
C LYS A 4 -17.08 -10.31 -0.03
N LEU A 5 -16.49 -10.20 -1.24
CA LEU A 5 -15.61 -9.10 -1.67
C LEU A 5 -14.50 -8.76 -0.65
N LYS A 6 -14.06 -9.70 0.19
CA LYS A 6 -13.08 -9.45 1.26
C LYS A 6 -11.66 -9.54 0.69
N TRP A 7 -10.76 -8.71 1.23
CA TRP A 7 -9.35 -8.73 0.85
C TRP A 7 -8.58 -9.95 1.36
N GLN A 8 -9.21 -10.84 2.12
CA GLN A 8 -8.57 -12.04 2.67
C GLN A 8 -8.00 -12.95 1.58
N ASP A 9 -8.80 -13.37 0.60
CA ASP A 9 -8.34 -14.25 -0.49
C ASP A 9 -7.19 -13.59 -1.28
N ASN A 10 -7.29 -12.26 -1.49
CA ASN A 10 -6.25 -11.48 -2.15
C ASN A 10 -4.96 -11.48 -1.33
N THR A 11 -5.04 -11.16 -0.04
CA THR A 11 -3.87 -11.18 0.87
C THR A 11 -3.25 -12.56 0.94
N GLU A 12 -4.05 -13.62 1.03
CA GLU A 12 -3.54 -15.00 1.03
C GLU A 12 -2.83 -15.33 -0.28
N ALA A 13 -3.38 -14.89 -1.42
CA ALA A 13 -2.73 -15.05 -2.72
C ALA A 13 -1.40 -14.26 -2.82
N LEU A 14 -1.37 -13.01 -2.35
CA LEU A 14 -0.17 -12.17 -2.30
C LEU A 14 0.91 -12.80 -1.41
N VAL A 15 0.55 -13.20 -0.19
CA VAL A 15 1.45 -13.84 0.76
C VAL A 15 1.98 -15.16 0.20
N LYS A 16 1.12 -15.97 -0.43
CA LYS A 16 1.53 -17.23 -1.08
C LYS A 16 2.50 -16.98 -2.23
N LYS A 17 2.23 -16.01 -3.11
CA LYS A 17 3.10 -15.65 -4.23
C LYS A 17 4.44 -15.09 -3.74
N GLY A 18 4.43 -14.10 -2.85
CA GLY A 18 5.64 -13.52 -2.26
C GLY A 18 6.48 -14.54 -1.50
N SER A 19 5.84 -15.40 -0.68
CA SER A 19 6.53 -16.45 0.07
C SER A 19 7.24 -17.47 -0.84
N LYS A 20 6.63 -17.83 -1.98
CA LYS A 20 7.28 -18.73 -2.96
C LYS A 20 8.56 -18.12 -3.52
N ARG A 21 8.58 -16.80 -3.76
CA ARG A 21 9.76 -16.10 -4.29
C ARG A 21 10.92 -16.01 -3.28
N LEU A 22 10.66 -16.13 -1.98
CA LEU A 22 11.72 -16.18 -0.96
C LEU A 22 12.68 -17.37 -1.14
N TYR A 23 12.25 -18.45 -1.79
CA TYR A 23 13.14 -19.57 -2.09
C TYR A 23 14.31 -19.14 -2.99
N ILE A 24 14.06 -18.26 -3.96
CA ILE A 24 15.09 -17.74 -4.87
C ILE A 24 16.14 -16.96 -4.07
N ILE A 25 15.71 -16.05 -3.19
CA ILE A 25 16.61 -15.28 -2.32
C ILE A 25 17.45 -16.22 -1.44
N ARG A 26 16.84 -17.28 -0.90
CA ARG A 26 17.56 -18.27 -0.09
C ARG A 26 18.60 -19.04 -0.88
N VAL A 27 18.30 -19.45 -2.11
CA VAL A 27 19.27 -20.15 -2.96
C VAL A 27 20.45 -19.21 -3.27
N LEU A 28 20.17 -17.98 -3.68
CA LEU A 28 21.20 -16.99 -3.99
C LEU A 28 22.06 -16.64 -2.77
N GLN A 29 21.47 -16.55 -1.59
CA GLN A 29 22.21 -16.34 -0.35
C GLN A 29 23.19 -17.49 -0.06
N ARG A 30 22.79 -18.74 -0.32
CA ARG A 30 23.67 -19.91 -0.18
C ARG A 30 24.78 -19.95 -1.22
N CYS A 31 24.57 -19.34 -2.38
CA CYS A 31 25.61 -19.14 -3.39
C CYS A 31 26.58 -18.01 -3.03
N GLY A 32 26.40 -17.32 -1.89
CA GLY A 32 27.32 -16.30 -1.41
C GLY A 32 27.11 -14.91 -2.00
N LEU A 33 25.93 -14.63 -2.59
CA LEU A 33 25.65 -13.29 -3.11
C LEU A 33 25.67 -12.24 -1.98
N PRO A 34 26.21 -11.03 -2.24
CA PRO A 34 26.24 -9.97 -1.25
C PRO A 34 24.81 -9.48 -0.93
N PRO A 35 24.57 -8.93 0.28
CA PRO A 35 23.25 -8.46 0.69
C PRO A 35 22.58 -7.48 -0.28
N ASN A 36 23.35 -6.60 -0.93
CA ASN A 36 22.84 -5.61 -1.88
C ASN A 36 22.19 -6.26 -3.12
N ASP A 37 22.77 -7.35 -3.63
CA ASP A 37 22.20 -8.08 -4.76
C ASP A 37 20.93 -8.83 -4.34
N LEU A 38 20.93 -9.40 -3.13
CA LEU A 38 19.74 -10.05 -2.57
C LEU A 38 18.59 -9.04 -2.34
N LEU A 39 18.91 -7.81 -1.93
CA LEU A 39 17.94 -6.72 -1.82
C LEU A 39 17.35 -6.35 -3.18
N LEU A 40 18.15 -6.28 -4.23
CA LEU A 40 17.66 -6.02 -5.59
C LEU A 40 16.68 -7.11 -6.05
N VAL A 41 16.99 -8.38 -5.78
CA VAL A 41 16.08 -9.51 -6.05
C VAL A 41 14.80 -9.41 -5.20
N TYR A 42 14.92 -9.02 -3.93
CA TYR A 42 13.77 -8.80 -3.06
C TYR A 42 12.85 -7.70 -3.61
N PHE A 43 13.40 -6.54 -3.99
CA PHE A 43 12.61 -5.42 -4.51
C PHE A 43 11.93 -5.76 -5.83
N SER A 44 12.64 -6.42 -6.74
CA SER A 44 12.13 -6.75 -8.07
C SER A 44 11.09 -7.87 -8.07
N MET A 45 11.23 -8.90 -7.23
CA MET A 45 10.41 -10.12 -7.33
C MET A 45 9.42 -10.32 -6.17
N VAL A 46 9.74 -9.86 -4.97
CA VAL A 46 8.91 -10.08 -3.78
C VAL A 46 8.10 -8.84 -3.49
N ARG A 47 8.77 -7.70 -3.25
CA ARG A 47 8.11 -6.44 -2.90
C ARG A 47 7.16 -5.97 -3.98
N SER A 48 7.56 -6.05 -5.26
CA SER A 48 6.72 -5.69 -6.41
C SER A 48 5.38 -6.44 -6.40
N ILE A 49 5.37 -7.72 -6.01
CA ILE A 49 4.14 -8.51 -5.87
C ILE A 49 3.32 -8.01 -4.68
N LEU A 50 3.95 -7.82 -3.52
CA LEU A 50 3.27 -7.42 -2.30
C LEU A 50 2.66 -6.02 -2.36
N GLU A 51 3.26 -5.11 -3.14
CA GLU A 51 2.80 -3.73 -3.34
C GLU A 51 1.89 -3.58 -4.58
N CYS A 52 1.68 -4.65 -5.34
CA CYS A 52 0.90 -4.61 -6.57
C CYS A 52 -0.54 -4.14 -6.30
N ALA A 53 -0.98 -3.13 -7.04
CA ALA A 53 -2.30 -2.51 -6.89
C ALA A 53 -2.62 -2.05 -5.46
N CYS A 54 -1.60 -1.70 -4.66
CA CYS A 54 -1.77 -1.26 -3.27
C CYS A 54 -2.86 -0.18 -3.07
N PRO A 55 -2.98 0.86 -3.92
CA PRO A 55 -4.07 1.84 -3.84
C PRO A 55 -5.48 1.23 -3.80
N VAL A 56 -5.68 0.05 -4.39
CA VAL A 56 -7.01 -0.58 -4.49
C VAL A 56 -7.42 -1.24 -3.16
N TRP A 57 -6.49 -1.85 -2.43
CA TRP A 57 -6.80 -2.70 -1.29
C TRP A 57 -6.32 -2.18 0.06
N HIS A 58 -5.29 -1.33 0.10
CA HIS A 58 -4.60 -0.99 1.34
C HIS A 58 -5.45 -0.19 2.33
N THR A 59 -6.20 0.81 1.86
CA THR A 59 -7.09 1.63 2.72
C THR A 59 -8.22 0.80 3.37
N MET A 60 -8.55 -0.34 2.77
CA MET A 60 -9.59 -1.26 3.22
C MET A 60 -9.02 -2.47 3.98
N LEU A 61 -7.70 -2.55 4.15
CA LEU A 61 -7.04 -3.73 4.68
C LEU A 61 -7.03 -3.69 6.21
N PRO A 62 -7.63 -4.68 6.90
CA PRO A 62 -7.49 -4.82 8.34
C PRO A 62 -6.02 -5.04 8.72
N LYS A 63 -5.59 -4.47 9.86
CA LYS A 63 -4.22 -4.58 10.38
C LYS A 63 -3.69 -6.01 10.42
N CYS A 64 -4.52 -6.97 10.84
CA CYS A 64 -4.12 -8.38 10.91
C CYS A 64 -3.76 -9.00 9.54
N LEU A 65 -4.33 -8.49 8.45
CA LEU A 65 -3.97 -8.89 7.09
C LEU A 65 -2.71 -8.15 6.61
N GLY A 66 -2.55 -6.87 6.97
CA GLY A 66 -1.31 -6.12 6.75
C GLY A 66 -0.11 -6.79 7.42
N ASP A 67 -0.25 -7.23 8.66
CA ASP A 67 0.78 -7.96 9.40
C ASP A 67 1.20 -9.27 8.71
N LYS A 68 0.27 -9.96 8.02
CA LYS A 68 0.61 -11.16 7.23
C LYS A 68 1.47 -10.82 6.02
N ILE A 69 1.24 -9.68 5.37
CA ILE A 69 2.06 -9.18 4.26
C ILE A 69 3.44 -8.78 4.78
N GLU A 70 3.50 -8.02 5.89
CA GLU A 70 4.73 -7.58 6.53
C GLU A 70 5.61 -8.78 6.99
N LYS A 71 4.99 -9.88 7.44
CA LYS A 71 5.72 -11.13 7.76
C LYS A 71 6.51 -11.68 6.56
N VAL A 72 6.09 -11.45 5.32
CA VAL A 72 6.86 -11.86 4.14
C VAL A 72 8.13 -11.01 4.01
N GLN A 73 8.04 -9.70 4.20
CA GLN A 73 9.21 -8.81 4.23
C GLN A 73 10.17 -9.20 5.35
N LYS A 74 9.67 -9.39 6.58
CA LYS A 74 10.48 -9.84 7.72
C LYS A 74 11.24 -11.14 7.43
N ARG A 75 10.58 -12.11 6.80
CA ARG A 75 11.22 -13.38 6.39
C ARG A 75 12.29 -13.18 5.32
N ALA A 76 12.08 -12.26 4.37
CA ALA A 76 13.09 -11.92 3.36
C ALA A 76 14.32 -11.30 4.04
N PHE A 77 14.10 -10.32 4.91
CA PHE A 77 15.16 -9.62 5.64
C PHE A 77 15.92 -10.55 6.57
N ARG A 78 15.27 -11.53 7.19
CA ARG A 78 15.94 -12.58 7.98
C ARG A 78 16.84 -13.50 7.14
N ILE A 79 16.55 -13.66 5.85
CA ILE A 79 17.43 -14.41 4.93
C ILE A 79 18.63 -13.55 4.54
N ILE A 80 18.42 -12.26 4.23
CA ILE A 80 19.45 -11.33 3.76
C ILE A 80 20.39 -10.90 4.89
N TYR A 81 19.85 -10.68 6.09
CA TYR A 81 20.56 -10.24 7.28
C TYR A 81 20.28 -11.18 8.47
N PRO A 82 20.92 -12.36 8.53
CA PRO A 82 20.57 -13.40 9.51
C PRO A 82 20.78 -13.02 10.97
N THR A 83 21.73 -12.12 11.25
CA THR A 83 22.16 -11.73 12.61
C THR A 83 21.67 -10.34 13.02
N THR A 84 20.94 -9.65 12.16
CA THR A 84 20.48 -8.28 12.38
C THR A 84 19.02 -8.27 12.80
N ASP A 85 18.64 -7.38 13.72
CA ASP A 85 17.24 -7.13 14.02
C ASP A 85 16.51 -6.55 12.80
N TYR A 86 15.19 -6.72 12.74
CA TYR A 86 14.41 -6.25 11.61
C TYR A 86 14.49 -4.74 11.39
N GLU A 87 14.45 -3.94 12.46
CA GLU A 87 14.49 -2.47 12.32
C GLU A 87 15.87 -1.99 11.85
N ASP A 88 16.94 -2.57 12.39
CA ASP A 88 18.30 -2.27 11.94
C ASP A 88 18.53 -2.70 10.49
N ALA A 89 18.00 -3.87 10.11
CA ALA A 89 18.09 -4.36 8.75
C ALA A 89 17.34 -3.44 7.76
N LEU A 90 16.20 -2.88 8.17
CA LEU A 90 15.49 -1.85 7.40
C LEU A 90 16.35 -0.59 7.22
N ASN A 91 17.00 -0.12 8.29
CA ASN A 91 17.88 1.05 8.24
C ASN A 91 19.09 0.83 7.32
N ILE A 92 19.78 -0.31 7.45
CA ILE A 92 20.92 -0.69 6.61
C ILE A 92 20.50 -0.76 5.13
N ALA A 93 19.33 -1.34 4.85
CA ALA A 93 18.80 -1.47 3.50
C ALA A 93 18.13 -0.19 2.96
N GLN A 94 18.12 0.91 3.73
CA GLN A 94 17.41 2.16 3.43
C GLN A 94 15.95 1.91 2.99
N CYS A 95 15.30 1.06 3.78
CA CYS A 95 14.08 0.38 3.41
C CYS A 95 13.00 0.65 4.45
N LYS A 96 11.78 0.95 4.00
CA LYS A 96 10.62 1.15 4.88
C LYS A 96 9.82 -0.15 5.06
N ARG A 97 8.98 -0.19 6.08
CA ARG A 97 7.95 -1.23 6.24
C ARG A 97 7.00 -1.21 5.04
N LEU A 98 6.36 -2.34 4.73
CA LEU A 98 5.44 -2.38 3.59
C LEU A 98 4.23 -1.50 3.81
N ASP A 99 3.76 -1.39 5.06
CA ASP A 99 2.63 -0.54 5.42
C ASP A 99 2.90 0.93 5.05
N ASP A 100 4.00 1.50 5.54
CA ASP A 100 4.39 2.90 5.27
C ASP A 100 4.55 3.16 3.77
N ARG A 101 5.18 2.22 3.04
CA ARG A 101 5.35 2.33 1.59
C ARG A 101 4.01 2.29 0.86
N CYS A 102 3.10 1.44 1.32
CA CYS A 102 1.76 1.36 0.75
C CYS A 102 0.96 2.63 0.98
N GLN A 103 1.07 3.25 2.15
CA GLN A 103 0.50 4.57 2.43
C GLN A 103 1.06 5.63 1.49
N GLU A 104 2.38 5.64 1.26
CA GLU A 104 3.04 6.55 0.31
C GLU A 104 2.57 6.34 -1.12
N LEU A 105 2.40 5.09 -1.55
CA LEU A 105 1.86 4.76 -2.87
C LEU A 105 0.41 5.23 -3.01
N CYS A 106 -0.43 5.03 -1.98
CA CYS A 106 -1.79 5.53 -1.97
C CYS A 106 -1.84 7.06 -2.09
N ALA A 107 -1.03 7.76 -1.31
CA ALA A 107 -0.92 9.22 -1.37
C ALA A 107 -0.43 9.72 -2.73
N LYS A 108 0.59 9.06 -3.30
CA LYS A 108 1.11 9.37 -4.63
C LYS A 108 0.05 9.15 -5.72
N SER A 109 -0.66 8.02 -5.67
CA SER A 109 -1.76 7.74 -6.59
C SER A 109 -2.86 8.78 -6.49
N PHE A 110 -3.27 9.16 -5.27
CA PHE A 110 -4.29 10.18 -5.08
C PHE A 110 -3.85 11.53 -5.64
N LYS A 111 -2.61 11.98 -5.37
CA LYS A 111 -2.05 13.20 -5.96
C LYS A 111 -2.08 13.20 -7.49
N ASN A 112 -1.88 12.05 -8.13
CA ASN A 112 -1.98 11.94 -9.58
C ASN A 112 -3.43 12.09 -10.07
N ILE A 113 -4.42 11.60 -9.31
CA ILE A 113 -5.84 11.73 -9.63
C ILE A 113 -6.33 13.17 -9.46
N LEU A 114 -5.76 13.94 -8.52
CA LEU A 114 -6.08 15.35 -8.32
C LEU A 114 -5.77 16.23 -9.54
N LYS A 115 -4.95 15.77 -10.48
CA LYS A 115 -4.64 16.54 -11.68
C LYS A 115 -5.88 16.61 -12.59
N PRO A 116 -6.24 17.79 -13.15
CA PRO A 116 -7.44 17.95 -13.97
C PRO A 116 -7.47 17.06 -15.22
N ASP A 117 -6.30 16.74 -15.78
CA ASP A 117 -6.14 15.89 -16.96
C ASP A 117 -6.13 14.39 -16.65
N ALA A 118 -6.17 14.00 -15.37
CA ALA A 118 -6.12 12.60 -14.99
C ALA A 118 -7.42 11.88 -15.34
N HIS A 119 -7.32 10.70 -15.96
CA HIS A 119 -8.48 9.90 -16.36
C HIS A 119 -9.43 9.56 -15.21
N LEU A 120 -8.93 9.50 -13.97
CA LEU A 120 -9.72 9.16 -12.78
C LEU A 120 -10.21 10.39 -12.02
N ASN A 121 -9.91 11.61 -12.48
CA ASN A 121 -10.30 12.85 -11.79
C ASN A 121 -11.82 12.94 -11.61
N HIS A 122 -12.59 12.49 -12.61
CA HIS A 122 -14.05 12.42 -12.56
C HIS A 122 -14.63 11.52 -11.45
N LEU A 123 -13.80 10.69 -10.79
CA LEU A 123 -14.22 9.88 -9.65
C LEU A 123 -14.17 10.67 -8.32
N LEU A 124 -13.51 11.83 -8.30
CA LEU A 124 -13.44 12.66 -7.12
C LEU A 124 -14.80 13.32 -6.85
N PRO A 125 -15.15 13.52 -5.57
CA PRO A 125 -16.26 14.40 -5.22
C PRO A 125 -15.96 15.82 -5.71
N PRO A 126 -16.97 16.66 -5.96
CA PRO A 126 -16.74 18.07 -6.21
C PRO A 126 -16.12 18.74 -4.97
N LEU A 127 -15.37 19.81 -5.19
CA LEU A 127 -14.92 20.69 -4.11
C LEU A 127 -16.12 21.43 -3.51
N ARG A 128 -15.98 21.90 -2.27
CA ARG A 128 -17.06 22.65 -1.60
C ARG A 128 -17.34 23.97 -2.30
N GLU A 129 -16.32 24.61 -2.86
CA GLU A 129 -16.45 25.86 -3.63
C GLU A 129 -17.27 25.69 -4.91
N GLU A 130 -17.20 24.50 -5.52
CA GLU A 130 -17.99 24.16 -6.71
C GLU A 130 -19.46 23.88 -6.38
N SER A 131 -19.75 23.59 -5.09
CA SER A 131 -21.06 23.12 -4.63
C SER A 131 -21.85 24.16 -3.85
N HIS A 132 -21.19 25.22 -3.36
CA HIS A 132 -21.79 26.23 -2.49
C HIS A 132 -21.35 27.64 -2.91
N GLU A 133 -22.32 28.56 -3.01
CA GLU A 133 -22.07 29.97 -3.37
C GLU A 133 -21.39 30.78 -2.25
N LEU A 134 -21.34 30.23 -1.03
CA LEU A 134 -20.77 30.90 0.15
C LEU A 134 -19.31 30.51 0.33
N ASP A 135 -18.44 31.49 0.55
CA ASP A 135 -17.03 31.26 0.84
C ASP A 135 -16.84 30.75 2.28
N LEU A 136 -16.66 29.44 2.40
CA LEU A 136 -16.44 28.76 3.67
C LEU A 136 -14.94 28.59 3.92
N ARG A 137 -14.51 28.60 5.19
CA ARG A 137 -13.10 28.33 5.57
C ARG A 137 -12.55 26.99 5.08
N ASN A 138 -13.42 26.06 4.66
CA ASN A 138 -13.06 24.76 4.12
C ASN A 138 -13.41 24.62 2.63
N ASN A 139 -13.42 25.71 1.87
CA ASN A 139 -13.82 25.71 0.46
C ASN A 139 -12.96 24.77 -0.41
N SER A 140 -11.67 24.69 -0.10
CA SER A 140 -10.69 23.81 -0.75
C SER A 140 -10.84 22.33 -0.38
N ASN A 141 -11.77 21.98 0.51
CA ASN A 141 -12.02 20.58 0.88
C ASN A 141 -13.01 19.94 -0.10
N PHE A 142 -12.83 18.64 -0.32
CA PHE A 142 -13.81 17.83 -1.04
C PHE A 142 -15.12 17.73 -0.26
N THR A 143 -16.23 17.69 -0.99
CA THR A 143 -17.51 17.28 -0.42
C THR A 143 -17.42 15.83 0.10
N LEU A 144 -18.07 15.55 1.23
CA LEU A 144 -18.01 14.22 1.83
C LEU A 144 -18.83 13.23 1.00
N THR A 145 -18.20 12.14 0.57
CA THR A 145 -18.89 11.07 -0.16
C THR A 145 -19.92 10.41 0.76
N LYS A 146 -21.20 10.39 0.37
CA LYS A 146 -22.25 9.70 1.12
C LYS A 146 -22.01 8.19 1.08
N CYS A 147 -21.55 7.63 2.19
CA CYS A 147 -21.23 6.21 2.31
C CYS A 147 -22.30 5.47 3.10
N ARG A 148 -22.98 4.49 2.48
CA ARG A 148 -23.96 3.62 3.17
C ARG A 148 -23.33 2.43 3.89
N THR A 149 -22.08 2.10 3.57
CA THR A 149 -21.37 0.95 4.13
C THR A 149 -19.96 1.34 4.55
N GLU A 150 -19.46 0.77 5.65
CA GLU A 150 -18.07 0.95 6.10
C GLU A 150 -17.07 0.49 5.04
N ARG A 151 -17.44 -0.51 4.23
CA ARG A 151 -16.64 -0.97 3.10
C ARG A 151 -16.40 0.14 2.08
N PHE A 152 -17.45 0.84 1.64
CA PHE A 152 -17.27 1.90 0.66
C PHE A 152 -16.55 3.10 1.28
N LYS A 153 -16.85 3.43 2.54
CA LYS A 153 -16.18 4.49 3.30
C LYS A 153 -14.66 4.29 3.42
N THR A 154 -14.23 3.04 3.55
CA THR A 154 -12.79 2.69 3.63
C THR A 154 -12.15 2.46 2.26
N SER A 155 -12.92 2.48 1.18
CA SER A 155 -12.38 2.36 -0.18
C SER A 155 -11.54 3.57 -0.55
N PHE A 156 -10.72 3.41 -1.58
CA PHE A 156 -9.65 4.36 -1.91
C PHE A 156 -10.12 5.81 -1.99
N ILE A 157 -11.13 6.13 -2.80
CA ILE A 157 -11.56 7.52 -3.02
C ILE A 157 -12.15 8.16 -1.75
N PRO A 158 -13.13 7.56 -1.04
CA PRO A 158 -13.65 8.15 0.20
C PRO A 158 -12.60 8.24 1.31
N ALA A 159 -11.72 7.24 1.43
CA ALA A 159 -10.65 7.27 2.44
C ALA A 159 -9.63 8.37 2.16
N MET A 160 -9.18 8.50 0.91
CA MET A 160 -8.17 9.49 0.53
C MET A 160 -8.70 10.93 0.54
N THR A 161 -9.96 11.14 0.16
CA THR A 161 -10.62 12.46 0.26
C THR A 161 -10.82 12.86 1.72
N ALA A 162 -11.20 11.93 2.61
CA ALA A 162 -11.26 12.19 4.05
C ALA A 162 -9.87 12.55 4.63
N ASN A 163 -8.83 11.80 4.25
CA ASN A 163 -7.45 12.06 4.67
C ASN A 163 -6.88 13.38 4.10
N PHE A 164 -7.38 13.83 2.95
CA PHE A 164 -7.03 15.13 2.37
C PHE A 164 -7.65 16.27 3.18
N ASN A 165 -8.96 16.15 3.47
CA ASN A 165 -9.71 17.16 4.22
C ASN A 165 -9.30 17.31 5.69
N SER A 166 -8.59 16.32 6.25
CA SER A 166 -8.12 16.34 7.65
C SER A 166 -6.75 16.98 7.85
N LYS A 167 -6.10 17.41 6.77
CA LYS A 167 -4.82 18.13 6.81
C LYS A 167 -5.05 19.63 6.85
#